data_AF-A0A165PA37-F1
#
_entry.id   AF-A0A165PA37-F1
#
_cell.length_a   1.000
_cell.length_b   1.000
_cell.length_c   1.000
_cell.angle_alpha   90.00
_cell.angle_beta   90.00
_cell.angle_gamma   90.00
#
_symmetry.space_group_name_H-M   'P 1'
#
loop_
_entity.id
_entity.type
_entity.pdbx_description
1 polymer ?
#
loop_
_entity_poly.entity_id
_entity_poly.type
_entity_poly.pdbx_seq_one_letter_code
_entity_poly.pdbx_strand_id
1 'polypeptide(L)'
;ESEDIFKASIKDRTSRGRLVQMSIFYFNPETEADRQKLIDVVNDVVEKYGITGIDIAFTTNDISLDPGDTDYANPKTAAVINLISAVKSLKDKHGDNFVVTVSSALYTIQGGHSNYSSTSGTFIPIIDALRDDINIVCPRNYAVVSPIPDLDGTGKDPASLESHVSMPDMLLNGFSVAGSNPKPFAPLRQDQVCVSALAIYDTAPTVMQSVVTCLTKGSGCGTYKPKGGPYPNVRGILTDSIDDDQHQGGNFFTSIKSFLETL
;
A
#
# COMPACT_ATOMS: atom_id res chain seq x y z
N GLU A 1 4.21 -29.00 2.10
CA GLU A 1 2.92 -29.11 1.40
C GLU A 1 3.18 -29.51 -0.05
N SER A 2 2.30 -30.26 -0.72
CA SER A 2 2.43 -30.53 -2.16
C SER A 2 1.74 -29.43 -2.98
N GLU A 3 2.12 -29.28 -4.25
CA GLU A 3 1.54 -28.24 -5.12
C GLU A 3 0.02 -28.37 -5.25
N ASP A 4 -0.51 -29.59 -5.32
CA ASP A 4 -1.96 -29.82 -5.42
C ASP A 4 -2.73 -29.41 -4.17
N ILE A 5 -2.14 -29.64 -2.98
CA ILE A 5 -2.74 -29.17 -1.72
C ILE A 5 -2.73 -27.64 -1.70
N PHE A 6 -1.65 -27.01 -2.15
CA PHE A 6 -1.56 -25.54 -2.21
C PHE A 6 -2.62 -24.94 -3.15
N LYS A 7 -2.80 -25.50 -4.36
CA LYS A 7 -3.87 -25.08 -5.29
C LYS A 7 -5.25 -25.24 -4.68
N ALA A 8 -5.52 -26.36 -4.00
CA ALA A 8 -6.79 -26.60 -3.33
C ALA A 8 -7.03 -25.59 -2.19
N SER A 9 -5.99 -25.27 -1.41
CA SER A 9 -6.02 -24.27 -0.34
C SER A 9 -6.35 -22.87 -0.88
N ILE A 10 -5.74 -22.45 -1.99
CA ILE A 10 -6.06 -21.16 -2.64
C ILE A 10 -7.53 -21.16 -3.08
N LYS A 11 -7.97 -22.19 -3.81
CA LYS A 11 -9.36 -22.29 -4.28
C LYS A 11 -10.38 -22.25 -3.14
N ASP A 12 -10.11 -22.95 -2.04
CA ASP A 12 -10.98 -22.92 -0.86
C ASP A 12 -11.08 -21.50 -0.27
N ARG A 13 -9.97 -20.77 -0.18
CA ARG A 13 -9.95 -19.39 0.33
C ARG A 13 -10.71 -18.44 -0.60
N THR A 14 -10.43 -18.49 -1.90
CA THR A 14 -11.04 -17.61 -2.89
C THR A 14 -12.54 -17.89 -3.06
N SER A 15 -12.97 -19.15 -2.96
CA SER A 15 -14.40 -19.51 -2.97
C SER A 15 -15.21 -18.92 -1.80
N ARG A 16 -14.53 -18.55 -0.71
CA ARG A 16 -15.10 -17.89 0.47
C ARG A 16 -14.92 -16.36 0.43
N GLY A 17 -14.64 -15.81 -0.75
CA GLY A 17 -14.45 -14.37 -0.97
C GLY A 17 -13.16 -13.80 -0.40
N ARG A 18 -12.17 -14.64 -0.06
CA ARG A 18 -10.86 -14.16 0.38
C ARG A 18 -9.99 -13.82 -0.83
N LEU A 19 -9.28 -12.70 -0.73
CA LEU A 19 -8.25 -12.35 -1.68
C LEU A 19 -6.99 -13.15 -1.36
N VAL A 20 -6.39 -13.74 -2.39
CA VAL A 20 -5.09 -14.41 -2.31
C VAL A 20 -4.27 -13.84 -3.45
N GLN A 21 -3.27 -13.04 -3.13
CA GLN A 21 -2.50 -12.27 -4.11
C GLN A 21 -1.04 -12.73 -4.14
N MET A 22 -0.39 -12.51 -5.27
CA MET A 22 1.07 -12.61 -5.37
C MET A 22 1.69 -11.24 -5.08
N SER A 23 2.48 -11.14 -4.01
CA SER A 23 3.28 -9.95 -3.73
C SER A 23 4.52 -9.92 -4.63
N ILE A 24 4.75 -8.78 -5.27
CA ILE A 24 5.89 -8.52 -6.14
C ILE A 24 6.83 -7.55 -5.43
N PHE A 25 8.11 -7.90 -5.35
CA PHE A 25 9.19 -7.13 -4.74
C PHE A 25 10.52 -7.56 -5.35
N TYR A 26 11.59 -6.76 -5.18
CA TYR A 26 12.91 -7.01 -5.80
C TYR A 26 12.85 -7.14 -7.33
N PHE A 27 12.05 -6.30 -7.96
CA PHE A 27 11.87 -6.29 -9.41
C PHE A 27 11.85 -4.86 -9.95
N ASN A 28 12.59 -4.61 -11.04
CA ASN A 28 12.69 -3.32 -11.69
C ASN A 28 12.36 -3.47 -13.20
N PRO A 29 11.18 -3.03 -13.67
CA PRO A 29 10.76 -3.21 -15.05
C PRO A 29 11.35 -2.15 -16.00
N GLU A 30 12.68 -2.09 -16.16
CA GLU A 30 13.32 -1.03 -16.95
C GLU A 30 13.03 -1.10 -18.46
N THR A 31 12.83 -2.30 -19.00
CA THR A 31 12.63 -2.52 -20.44
C THR A 31 11.24 -3.07 -20.77
N GLU A 32 10.88 -3.02 -22.05
CA GLU A 32 9.69 -3.70 -22.57
C GLU A 32 9.74 -5.23 -22.32
N ALA A 33 10.92 -5.84 -22.36
CA ALA A 33 11.08 -7.25 -22.05
C ALA A 33 10.79 -7.55 -20.56
N ASP A 34 11.21 -6.67 -19.65
CA ASP A 34 10.90 -6.80 -18.23
C ASP A 34 9.40 -6.61 -17.97
N ARG A 35 8.79 -5.62 -18.62
CA ARG A 35 7.33 -5.43 -18.61
C ARG A 35 6.61 -6.71 -19.04
N GLN A 36 7.00 -7.28 -20.17
CA GLN A 36 6.37 -8.49 -20.70
C GLN A 36 6.57 -9.68 -19.76
N LYS A 37 7.78 -9.85 -19.21
CA LYS A 37 8.08 -10.90 -18.24
C LYS A 37 7.20 -10.79 -16.99
N LEU A 38 6.95 -9.58 -16.48
CA LEU A 38 6.04 -9.39 -15.35
C LEU A 38 4.63 -9.84 -15.71
N ILE A 39 4.12 -9.43 -16.87
CA ILE A 39 2.78 -9.82 -17.35
C ILE A 39 2.68 -11.34 -17.48
N ASP A 40 3.66 -11.98 -18.09
CA ASP A 40 3.69 -13.43 -18.34
C ASP A 40 3.70 -14.21 -17.02
N VAL A 41 4.60 -13.86 -16.09
CA VAL A 41 4.69 -14.52 -14.78
C VAL A 41 3.38 -14.39 -14.01
N VAL A 42 2.79 -13.19 -13.97
CA VAL A 42 1.52 -13.00 -13.25
C VAL A 42 0.41 -13.84 -13.91
N ASN A 43 0.33 -13.86 -15.23
CA ASN A 43 -0.65 -14.67 -15.95
C ASN A 43 -0.50 -16.16 -15.66
N ASP A 44 0.74 -16.68 -15.69
CA ASP A 44 1.02 -18.08 -15.40
C ASP A 44 0.63 -18.44 -13.96
N VAL A 45 0.89 -17.55 -13.00
CA VAL A 45 0.52 -17.78 -11.59
C VAL A 45 -1.01 -17.72 -11.40
N VAL A 46 -1.70 -16.79 -12.06
CA VAL A 46 -3.17 -16.75 -12.07
C VAL A 46 -3.74 -18.04 -12.66
N GLU A 47 -3.27 -18.47 -13.83
CA GLU A 47 -3.74 -19.69 -14.49
C GLU A 47 -3.46 -20.94 -13.66
N LYS A 48 -2.25 -21.04 -13.10
CA LYS A 48 -1.79 -22.23 -12.38
C LYS A 48 -2.42 -22.37 -11.00
N TYR A 49 -2.61 -21.27 -10.27
CA TYR A 49 -2.99 -21.30 -8.85
C TYR A 49 -4.36 -20.67 -8.56
N GLY A 50 -4.93 -19.90 -9.48
CA GLY A 50 -6.21 -19.23 -9.26
C GLY A 50 -6.15 -18.11 -8.22
N ILE A 51 -5.01 -17.41 -8.13
CA ILE A 51 -4.87 -16.21 -7.30
C ILE A 51 -5.79 -15.08 -7.79
N THR A 52 -6.17 -14.17 -6.90
CA THR A 52 -7.13 -13.09 -7.17
C THR A 52 -6.49 -11.80 -7.64
N GLY A 53 -5.16 -11.73 -7.75
CA GLY A 53 -4.47 -10.52 -8.16
C GLY A 53 -3.05 -10.39 -7.64
N ILE A 54 -2.55 -9.16 -7.64
CA ILE A 54 -1.17 -8.83 -7.25
C ILE A 54 -1.12 -7.77 -6.17
N ASP A 55 -0.06 -7.84 -5.37
CA ASP A 55 0.32 -6.79 -4.44
C ASP A 55 1.68 -6.22 -4.83
N ILE A 56 1.76 -4.91 -5.03
CA ILE A 56 2.99 -4.22 -5.40
C ILE A 56 3.69 -3.82 -4.08
N ALA A 57 4.48 -4.75 -3.55
CA ALA A 57 5.12 -4.70 -2.24
C ALA A 57 6.55 -4.14 -2.29
N PHE A 58 6.81 -3.23 -3.22
CA PHE A 58 8.18 -2.82 -3.56
C PHE A 58 8.88 -2.17 -2.37
N THR A 59 10.17 -2.47 -2.28
CA THR A 59 11.09 -1.92 -1.28
C THR A 59 11.76 -0.65 -1.79
N THR A 60 12.57 -0.01 -0.94
CA THR A 60 13.28 1.23 -1.29
C THR A 60 14.31 1.07 -2.40
N ASN A 61 14.60 -0.14 -2.89
CA ASN A 61 15.65 -0.38 -3.89
C ASN A 61 15.10 -0.88 -5.24
N ASP A 62 13.79 -1.02 -5.37
CA ASP A 62 13.20 -1.71 -6.53
C ASP A 62 13.02 -0.76 -7.73
N ILE A 63 12.50 0.44 -7.50
CA ILE A 63 12.37 1.49 -8.55
C ILE A 63 12.93 2.80 -8.01
N SER A 64 13.72 3.48 -8.83
CA SER A 64 14.21 4.84 -8.60
C SER A 64 13.81 5.73 -9.77
N LEU A 65 13.41 6.96 -9.49
CA LEU A 65 13.21 7.99 -10.52
C LEU A 65 14.54 8.30 -11.22
N ASP A 66 14.47 8.43 -12.54
CA ASP A 66 15.60 8.88 -13.35
C ASP A 66 15.94 10.35 -13.06
N PRO A 67 17.22 10.75 -13.13
CA PRO A 67 17.60 12.15 -13.00
C PRO A 67 16.84 13.07 -13.96
N GLY A 68 16.18 14.09 -13.41
CA GLY A 68 15.38 15.06 -14.17
C GLY A 68 13.90 14.69 -14.33
N ASP A 69 13.48 13.49 -13.91
CA ASP A 69 12.06 13.15 -13.78
C ASP A 69 11.47 13.81 -12.53
N THR A 70 10.92 15.01 -12.70
CA THR A 70 10.50 15.90 -11.61
C THR A 70 9.03 16.34 -11.68
N ASP A 71 8.28 15.78 -12.63
CA ASP A 71 6.85 16.02 -12.85
C ASP A 71 6.11 14.69 -12.83
N TYR A 72 5.52 14.32 -11.68
CA TYR A 72 4.82 13.04 -11.54
C TYR A 72 3.59 12.91 -12.45
N ALA A 73 3.02 14.02 -12.94
CA ALA A 73 1.90 13.94 -13.87
C ALA A 73 2.34 13.48 -15.28
N ASN A 74 3.64 13.56 -15.56
CA ASN A 74 4.25 13.18 -16.83
C ASN A 74 5.54 12.38 -16.58
N PRO A 75 5.46 11.19 -15.96
CA PRO A 75 6.64 10.42 -15.58
C PRO A 75 7.45 10.02 -16.82
N LYS A 76 8.77 10.05 -16.70
CA LYS A 76 9.71 9.71 -17.78
C LYS A 76 10.53 8.47 -17.48
N THR A 77 10.64 8.11 -16.20
CA THR A 77 11.36 6.94 -15.73
C THR A 77 10.77 5.68 -16.36
N ALA A 78 11.58 4.93 -17.10
CA ALA A 78 11.11 3.79 -17.89
C ALA A 78 10.43 2.73 -17.01
N ALA A 79 11.00 2.43 -15.84
CA ALA A 79 10.44 1.50 -14.87
C ALA A 79 9.04 1.89 -14.37
N VAL A 80 8.82 3.18 -14.11
CA VAL A 80 7.49 3.71 -13.73
C VAL A 80 6.48 3.49 -14.85
N ILE A 81 6.84 3.87 -16.08
CA ILE A 81 5.97 3.74 -17.26
C ILE A 81 5.64 2.27 -17.54
N ASN A 82 6.63 1.40 -17.47
CA ASN A 82 6.46 -0.03 -17.72
C ASN A 82 5.61 -0.71 -16.65
N LEU A 83 5.77 -0.36 -15.37
CA LEU A 83 4.92 -0.89 -14.31
C LEU A 83 3.45 -0.47 -14.50
N ILE A 84 3.19 0.81 -14.81
CA ILE A 84 1.84 1.29 -15.13
C ILE A 84 1.25 0.50 -16.29
N SER A 85 2.02 0.32 -17.37
CA SER A 85 1.60 -0.41 -18.57
C SER A 85 1.32 -1.90 -18.28
N ALA A 86 2.15 -2.55 -17.46
CA ALA A 86 1.95 -3.93 -17.05
C ALA A 86 0.67 -4.12 -16.24
N VAL A 87 0.42 -3.25 -15.25
CA VAL A 87 -0.78 -3.33 -14.41
C VAL A 87 -2.04 -3.14 -15.24
N LYS A 88 -2.06 -2.16 -16.15
CA LYS A 88 -3.18 -1.96 -17.09
C LYS A 88 -3.44 -3.19 -17.95
N SER A 89 -2.38 -3.78 -18.52
CA SER A 89 -2.49 -5.00 -19.34
C SER A 89 -3.06 -6.18 -18.55
N LEU A 90 -2.69 -6.32 -17.27
CA LEU A 90 -3.22 -7.36 -16.39
C LEU A 90 -4.70 -7.12 -16.04
N LYS A 91 -5.07 -5.86 -15.76
CA LYS A 91 -6.47 -5.46 -15.53
C LYS A 91 -7.33 -5.70 -16.76
N ASP A 92 -6.86 -5.33 -17.95
CA ASP A 92 -7.58 -5.57 -19.21
C ASP A 92 -7.81 -7.05 -19.48
N LYS A 93 -6.84 -7.91 -19.14
CA LYS A 93 -6.92 -9.36 -19.36
C LYS A 93 -7.84 -10.07 -18.36
N HIS A 94 -7.75 -9.73 -17.07
CA HIS A 94 -8.42 -10.46 -16.00
C HIS A 94 -9.70 -9.78 -15.46
N GLY A 95 -9.94 -8.53 -15.86
CA GLY A 95 -11.14 -7.76 -15.52
C GLY A 95 -11.22 -7.32 -14.07
N ASP A 96 -12.43 -6.94 -13.65
CA ASP A 96 -12.69 -6.30 -12.34
C ASP A 96 -12.38 -7.20 -11.13
N ASN A 97 -12.39 -8.52 -11.33
CA ASN A 97 -12.08 -9.49 -10.28
C ASN A 97 -10.58 -9.58 -9.98
N PHE A 98 -9.73 -9.01 -10.83
CA PHE A 98 -8.29 -8.93 -10.59
C PHE A 98 -7.97 -7.75 -9.69
N VAL A 99 -7.56 -8.06 -8.46
CA VAL A 99 -7.33 -7.09 -7.40
C VAL A 99 -5.87 -6.63 -7.40
N VAL A 100 -5.67 -5.33 -7.46
CA VAL A 100 -4.36 -4.69 -7.38
C VAL A 100 -4.25 -3.96 -6.06
N THR A 101 -3.23 -4.30 -5.27
CA THR A 101 -2.90 -3.58 -4.04
C THR A 101 -1.48 -3.03 -4.10
N VAL A 102 -1.20 -2.00 -3.31
CA VAL A 102 0.12 -1.39 -3.17
C VAL A 102 0.48 -1.36 -1.69
N SER A 103 1.53 -2.07 -1.31
CA SER A 103 2.07 -2.13 0.06
C SER A 103 3.53 -1.66 0.13
N SER A 104 3.92 -0.74 -0.75
CA SER A 104 5.30 -0.24 -0.80
C SER A 104 5.71 0.53 0.47
N ALA A 105 7.01 0.77 0.65
CA ALA A 105 7.51 1.54 1.79
C ALA A 105 7.03 3.00 1.74
N LEU A 106 6.71 3.62 2.89
CA LEU A 106 6.20 5.01 2.95
C LEU A 106 7.05 6.02 2.18
N TYR A 107 8.38 5.87 2.20
CA TYR A 107 9.27 6.81 1.52
C TYR A 107 8.99 6.90 0.00
N THR A 108 8.52 5.80 -0.59
CA THR A 108 8.18 5.74 -2.01
C THR A 108 6.92 6.54 -2.38
N ILE A 109 6.12 6.92 -1.39
CA ILE A 109 4.86 7.66 -1.58
C ILE A 109 4.90 8.95 -0.77
N GLN A 110 4.71 8.89 0.55
CA GLN A 110 4.68 10.06 1.45
C GLN A 110 6.02 10.80 1.51
N GLY A 111 7.16 10.12 1.30
CA GLY A 111 8.47 10.78 1.18
C GLY A 111 8.49 11.86 0.08
N GLY A 112 7.68 11.64 -0.97
CA GLY A 112 7.39 12.58 -2.06
C GLY A 112 6.94 13.96 -1.60
N HIS A 113 6.39 14.09 -0.38
CA HIS A 113 6.00 15.36 0.19
C HIS A 113 7.20 16.31 0.40
N SER A 114 8.32 15.75 0.84
CA SER A 114 9.54 16.51 1.15
C SER A 114 10.58 16.45 0.04
N ASN A 115 10.63 15.35 -0.70
CA ASN A 115 11.58 15.14 -1.78
C ASN A 115 10.96 14.27 -2.89
N TYR A 116 11.10 14.69 -4.14
CA TYR A 116 10.66 13.91 -5.31
C TYR A 116 11.86 13.65 -6.21
N SER A 117 12.63 12.62 -5.83
CA SER A 117 13.84 12.18 -6.53
C SER A 117 14.28 10.83 -6.01
N SER A 118 15.06 10.10 -6.81
CA SER A 118 15.49 8.74 -6.49
C SER A 118 14.25 7.90 -6.13
N THR A 119 14.27 7.19 -5.01
CA THR A 119 13.16 6.34 -4.57
C THR A 119 12.06 7.13 -3.87
N SER A 120 12.31 8.39 -3.50
CA SER A 120 11.34 9.23 -2.79
C SER A 120 10.23 9.69 -3.72
N GLY A 121 8.99 9.33 -3.39
CA GLY A 121 7.81 9.68 -4.20
C GLY A 121 7.67 8.90 -5.52
N THR A 122 8.53 7.91 -5.80
CA THR A 122 8.52 7.16 -7.07
C THR A 122 7.19 6.42 -7.36
N PHE A 123 6.38 6.13 -6.33
CA PHE A 123 5.06 5.52 -6.47
C PHE A 123 3.91 6.51 -6.66
N ILE A 124 4.13 7.82 -6.48
CA ILE A 124 3.12 8.85 -6.75
C ILE A 124 2.62 8.77 -8.21
N PRO A 125 3.48 8.80 -9.26
CA PRO A 125 3.00 8.70 -10.64
C PRO A 125 2.30 7.36 -10.93
N ILE A 126 2.73 6.28 -10.29
CA ILE A 126 2.13 4.94 -10.45
C ILE A 126 0.71 4.93 -9.89
N ILE A 127 0.52 5.41 -8.66
CA ILE A 127 -0.78 5.46 -8.00
C ILE A 127 -1.71 6.44 -8.71
N ASP A 128 -1.21 7.59 -9.15
CA ASP A 128 -2.03 8.57 -9.86
C ASP A 128 -2.55 8.04 -11.20
N ALA A 129 -1.70 7.38 -11.98
CA ALA A 129 -2.06 6.81 -13.29
C ALA A 129 -2.96 5.57 -13.22
N LEU A 130 -3.04 4.92 -12.05
CA LEU A 130 -3.78 3.68 -11.78
C LEU A 130 -4.85 3.86 -10.69
N ARG A 131 -5.25 5.09 -10.39
CA ARG A 131 -6.15 5.42 -9.25
C ARG A 131 -7.47 4.64 -9.28
N ASP A 132 -7.99 4.36 -10.47
CA ASP A 132 -9.24 3.61 -10.64
C ASP A 132 -9.02 2.09 -10.70
N ASP A 133 -7.79 1.66 -11.01
CA ASP A 133 -7.39 0.26 -11.13
C ASP A 133 -6.90 -0.35 -9.80
N ILE A 134 -6.33 0.49 -8.92
CA ILE A 134 -5.83 0.07 -7.61
C ILE A 134 -6.99 -0.03 -6.61
N ASN A 135 -7.11 -1.19 -5.99
CA ASN A 135 -8.15 -1.44 -5.00
C ASN A 135 -7.75 -0.96 -3.60
N ILE A 136 -6.48 -1.15 -3.20
CA ILE A 136 -5.99 -0.76 -1.87
C ILE A 136 -4.55 -0.22 -1.94
N VAL A 137 -4.28 0.90 -1.29
CA VAL A 137 -2.97 1.49 -1.03
C VAL A 137 -2.74 1.48 0.48
N CYS A 138 -1.74 0.71 0.92
CA CYS A 138 -1.42 0.48 2.32
C CYS A 138 0.09 0.52 2.56
N PRO A 139 0.69 1.71 2.51
CA PRO A 139 2.13 1.81 2.60
C PRO A 139 2.62 1.34 3.97
N ARG A 140 3.77 0.66 4.00
CA ARG A 140 4.31 0.05 5.23
C ARG A 140 4.96 1.10 6.13
N ASN A 141 4.21 1.53 7.14
CA ASN A 141 4.68 2.46 8.18
C ASN A 141 5.83 1.90 9.03
N TYR A 142 5.91 0.58 9.11
CA TYR A 142 6.97 -0.14 9.82
C TYR A 142 8.25 -0.36 9.02
N ALA A 143 8.21 -0.09 7.72
CA ALA A 143 9.37 -0.23 6.83
C ALA A 143 10.22 1.05 6.77
N VAL A 144 9.98 2.02 7.66
CA VAL A 144 10.78 3.24 7.75
C VAL A 144 11.39 3.41 9.13
N VAL A 145 12.67 3.75 9.15
CA VAL A 145 13.45 4.03 10.37
C VAL A 145 13.58 5.52 10.65
N SER A 146 13.08 6.37 9.75
CA SER A 146 13.16 7.82 9.86
C SER A 146 11.77 8.44 9.67
N PRO A 147 11.41 9.41 10.53
CA PRO A 147 10.16 10.15 10.39
C PRO A 147 10.00 10.79 9.01
N ILE A 148 8.82 10.65 8.42
CA ILE A 148 8.43 11.37 7.20
C ILE A 148 7.55 12.56 7.62
N PRO A 149 7.82 13.78 7.14
CA PRO A 149 6.97 14.93 7.44
C PRO A 149 5.52 14.70 7.01
N ASP A 150 4.61 14.84 7.96
CA ASP A 150 3.17 14.77 7.73
C ASP A 150 2.58 16.12 7.30
N LEU A 151 1.25 16.24 7.25
CA LEU A 151 0.55 17.47 6.89
C LEU A 151 0.72 18.63 7.89
N ASP A 152 1.24 18.40 9.10
CA ASP A 152 1.66 19.45 10.03
C ASP A 152 3.12 19.89 9.77
N GLY A 153 3.78 19.31 8.76
CA GLY A 153 5.16 19.60 8.38
C GLY A 153 6.20 18.97 9.33
N THR A 154 5.78 18.13 10.27
CA THR A 154 6.67 17.48 11.24
C THR A 154 6.66 15.97 11.05
N GLY A 155 7.82 15.33 11.11
CA GLY A 155 7.89 13.88 11.21
C GLY A 155 7.55 13.41 12.62
N LYS A 156 6.79 12.33 12.74
CA LYS A 156 6.51 11.64 14.01
C LYS A 156 7.37 10.39 14.13
N ASP A 157 7.56 9.90 15.36
CA ASP A 157 8.14 8.58 15.57
C ASP A 157 7.31 7.55 14.77
N PRO A 158 7.90 6.77 13.86
CA PRO A 158 7.18 5.80 13.05
C PRO A 158 6.31 4.84 13.87
N ALA A 159 6.70 4.49 15.11
CA ALA A 159 5.91 3.60 15.97
C ALA A 159 4.76 4.31 16.73
N SER A 160 4.67 5.64 16.66
CA SER A 160 3.65 6.41 17.38
C SER A 160 2.25 6.27 16.78
N LEU A 161 1.23 6.40 17.63
CA LEU A 161 -0.16 6.53 17.21
C LEU A 161 -0.31 7.64 16.17
N GLU A 162 0.34 8.79 16.39
CA GLU A 162 0.30 9.92 15.47
C GLU A 162 0.83 9.57 14.08
N SER A 163 1.93 8.83 13.95
CA SER A 163 2.44 8.39 12.64
C SER A 163 1.44 7.46 11.94
N HIS A 164 0.88 6.51 12.68
CA HIS A 164 -0.12 5.57 12.15
C HIS A 164 -1.45 6.26 11.75
N VAL A 165 -1.74 7.45 12.28
CA VAL A 165 -2.88 8.29 11.84
C VAL A 165 -2.48 9.21 10.68
N SER A 166 -1.34 9.88 10.76
CA SER A 166 -0.96 10.94 9.82
C SER A 166 -0.57 10.41 8.44
N MET A 167 0.05 9.23 8.37
CA MET A 167 0.48 8.64 7.11
C MET A 167 -0.70 8.22 6.21
N PRO A 168 -1.77 7.57 6.71
CA PRO A 168 -3.01 7.39 5.96
C PRO A 168 -3.73 8.71 5.67
N ASP A 169 -3.73 9.68 6.60
CA ASP A 169 -4.39 10.98 6.39
C ASP A 169 -3.80 11.73 5.19
N MET A 170 -2.48 11.65 4.95
CA MET A 170 -1.88 12.21 3.73
C MET A 170 -2.51 11.65 2.45
N LEU A 171 -2.77 10.34 2.39
CA LEU A 171 -3.42 9.72 1.23
C LEU A 171 -4.90 10.08 1.11
N LEU A 172 -5.59 10.21 2.25
CA LEU A 172 -7.02 10.49 2.34
C LEU A 172 -7.38 11.96 2.12
N ASN A 173 -6.46 12.87 2.45
CA ASN A 173 -6.60 14.31 2.29
C ASN A 173 -5.92 14.82 1.00
N GLY A 174 -4.92 14.08 0.52
CA GLY A 174 -3.96 14.60 -0.45
C GLY A 174 -2.87 15.43 0.23
N PHE A 175 -1.76 15.63 -0.49
CA PHE A 175 -0.59 16.35 0.02
C PHE A 175 0.17 17.04 -1.11
N SER A 176 0.95 18.07 -0.79
CA SER A 176 1.85 18.68 -1.78
C SER A 176 2.99 17.73 -2.13
N VAL A 177 3.40 17.67 -3.39
CA VAL A 177 4.56 16.88 -3.83
C VAL A 177 5.72 17.84 -4.05
N ALA A 178 6.94 17.48 -3.64
CA ALA A 178 8.13 18.25 -3.97
C ALA A 178 8.44 18.17 -5.48
N GLY A 179 9.25 19.07 -6.02
CA GLY A 179 9.64 19.06 -7.44
C GLY A 179 9.34 20.36 -8.18
N SER A 180 9.40 20.30 -9.51
CA SER A 180 9.42 21.49 -10.38
C SER A 180 8.03 21.94 -10.88
N ASN A 181 6.99 21.10 -10.75
CA ASN A 181 5.64 21.38 -11.23
C ASN A 181 4.52 20.81 -10.31
N PRO A 182 4.44 21.20 -9.02
CA PRO A 182 3.70 20.42 -8.04
C PRO A 182 2.21 20.73 -8.05
N LYS A 183 1.44 20.07 -8.92
CA LYS A 183 0.05 19.81 -8.58
C LYS A 183 0.04 18.97 -7.29
N PRO A 184 -0.78 19.28 -6.28
CA PRO A 184 -0.89 18.42 -5.11
C PRO A 184 -1.36 17.03 -5.54
N PHE A 185 -0.85 15.98 -4.88
CA PHE A 185 -1.38 14.64 -5.04
C PHE A 185 -2.83 14.64 -4.53
N ALA A 186 -3.77 14.32 -5.41
CA ALA A 186 -5.19 14.33 -5.06
C ALA A 186 -5.52 13.21 -4.08
N PRO A 187 -6.47 13.44 -3.13
CA PRO A 187 -6.90 12.41 -2.19
C PRO A 187 -7.40 11.14 -2.88
N LEU A 188 -7.09 9.99 -2.27
CA LEU A 188 -7.64 8.69 -2.64
C LEU A 188 -9.03 8.50 -2.02
N ARG A 189 -9.81 7.57 -2.55
CA ARG A 189 -11.07 7.18 -1.91
C ARG A 189 -10.76 6.54 -0.57
N GLN A 190 -11.64 6.75 0.41
CA GLN A 190 -11.44 6.18 1.75
C GLN A 190 -11.29 4.65 1.71
N ASP A 191 -12.10 3.99 0.88
CA ASP A 191 -12.10 2.54 0.71
C ASP A 191 -10.87 1.97 0.00
N GLN A 192 -9.97 2.84 -0.49
CA GLN A 192 -8.67 2.46 -1.03
C GLN A 192 -7.56 2.55 0.00
N VAL A 193 -7.70 3.30 1.10
CA VAL A 193 -6.57 3.52 2.01
C VAL A 193 -6.70 2.61 3.22
N CYS A 194 -5.61 1.97 3.64
CA CYS A 194 -5.55 1.28 4.94
C CYS A 194 -4.40 1.73 5.82
N VAL A 195 -4.43 1.25 7.06
CA VAL A 195 -3.39 1.43 8.06
C VAL A 195 -2.51 0.19 8.10
N SER A 196 -1.20 0.33 8.13
CA SER A 196 -0.28 -0.80 8.28
C SER A 196 0.26 -0.90 9.72
N ALA A 197 0.52 -2.12 10.21
CA ALA A 197 1.24 -2.37 11.49
C ALA A 197 2.04 -3.68 11.47
N LEU A 198 3.17 -3.77 12.18
CA LEU A 198 3.80 -5.07 12.47
C LEU A 198 3.05 -5.77 13.60
N ALA A 199 2.70 -7.04 13.39
CA ALA A 199 1.94 -7.84 14.36
C ALA A 199 2.70 -8.02 15.69
N ILE A 200 4.04 -8.00 15.66
CA ILE A 200 4.88 -8.46 16.77
C ILE A 200 5.79 -7.39 17.38
N TYR A 201 5.86 -6.18 16.81
CA TYR A 201 6.82 -5.15 17.27
C TYR A 201 6.23 -3.75 17.48
N ASP A 202 5.43 -3.22 16.55
CA ASP A 202 5.24 -1.76 16.52
C ASP A 202 4.13 -1.25 17.42
N THR A 203 3.06 -2.01 17.60
CA THR A 203 1.88 -1.47 18.29
C THR A 203 1.00 -2.58 18.85
N ALA A 204 0.70 -2.48 20.15
CA ALA A 204 -0.32 -3.33 20.76
C ALA A 204 -1.65 -3.18 20.01
N PRO A 205 -2.48 -4.23 19.89
CA PRO A 205 -3.76 -4.14 19.19
C PRO A 205 -4.63 -2.96 19.63
N THR A 206 -4.59 -2.60 20.91
CA THR A 206 -5.30 -1.44 21.48
C THR A 206 -4.86 -0.10 20.89
N VAL A 207 -3.58 0.07 20.53
CA VAL A 207 -3.08 1.27 19.86
C VAL A 207 -3.65 1.33 18.45
N MET A 208 -3.63 0.22 17.71
CA MET A 208 -4.19 0.18 16.35
C MET A 208 -5.71 0.38 16.32
N GLN A 209 -6.43 -0.11 17.33
CA GLN A 209 -7.85 0.21 17.54
C GLN A 209 -8.06 1.72 17.75
N SER A 210 -7.16 2.38 18.49
CA SER A 210 -7.20 3.83 18.70
C SER A 210 -6.88 4.60 17.42
N VAL A 211 -5.91 4.14 16.61
CA VAL A 211 -5.62 4.71 15.29
C VAL A 211 -6.84 4.64 14.38
N VAL A 212 -7.46 3.47 14.25
CA VAL A 212 -8.65 3.29 13.41
C VAL A 212 -9.82 4.09 13.98
N THR A 213 -10.01 4.14 15.30
CA THR A 213 -11.04 4.98 15.94
C THR A 213 -10.81 6.47 15.64
N CYS A 214 -9.57 6.93 15.67
CA CYS A 214 -9.24 8.30 15.30
C CYS A 214 -9.59 8.58 13.84
N LEU A 215 -9.15 7.73 12.91
CA LEU A 215 -9.43 7.91 11.49
C LEU A 215 -10.93 7.86 11.21
N THR A 216 -11.66 6.88 11.75
CA THR A 216 -13.09 6.65 11.43
C THR A 216 -14.06 7.55 12.19
N LYS A 217 -13.72 7.99 13.41
CA LYS A 217 -14.63 8.74 14.30
C LYS A 217 -14.10 10.11 14.71
N GLY A 218 -12.84 10.43 14.44
CA GLY A 218 -12.22 11.71 14.80
C GLY A 218 -11.94 11.86 16.30
N SER A 219 -11.99 10.76 17.06
CA SER A 219 -11.81 10.73 18.52
C SER A 219 -10.61 9.88 18.93
N GLY A 220 -9.95 10.23 20.04
CA GLY A 220 -8.82 9.44 20.55
C GLY A 220 -7.53 9.59 19.72
N CYS A 221 -7.37 10.68 18.98
CA CYS A 221 -6.28 10.90 18.02
C CYS A 221 -4.92 11.26 18.61
N GLY A 222 -4.79 11.38 19.94
CA GLY A 222 -3.57 11.93 20.54
C GLY A 222 -3.36 13.38 20.11
N THR A 223 -2.15 13.72 19.68
CA THR A 223 -1.77 15.10 19.34
C THR A 223 -1.99 15.47 17.86
N TYR A 224 -1.96 14.50 16.96
CA TYR A 224 -2.26 14.71 15.54
C TYR A 224 -3.76 14.57 15.29
N LYS A 225 -4.35 15.45 14.46
CA LYS A 225 -5.76 15.32 14.05
C LYS A 225 -5.83 15.22 12.53
N PRO A 226 -6.56 14.23 11.98
CA PRO A 226 -6.78 14.13 10.54
C PRO A 226 -7.31 15.43 9.94
N LYS A 227 -6.75 15.89 8.81
CA LYS A 227 -7.05 17.21 8.24
C LYS A 227 -8.37 17.24 7.47
N GLY A 228 -8.69 16.16 6.75
CA GLY A 228 -9.95 16.02 5.99
C GLY A 228 -10.97 15.10 6.65
N GLY A 229 -10.64 14.49 7.79
CA GLY A 229 -11.45 13.46 8.44
C GLY A 229 -12.63 13.98 9.27
N PRO A 230 -13.42 13.07 9.89
CA PRO A 230 -13.21 11.63 9.94
C PRO A 230 -13.48 10.90 8.61
N TYR A 231 -12.88 9.71 8.46
CA TYR A 231 -12.94 8.83 7.31
C TYR A 231 -13.59 7.48 7.67
N PRO A 232 -14.92 7.41 7.77
CA PRO A 232 -15.62 6.21 8.23
C PRO A 232 -15.43 4.99 7.31
N ASN A 233 -15.07 5.20 6.02
CA ASN A 233 -14.93 4.13 5.04
C ASN A 233 -13.46 3.75 4.78
N VAL A 234 -12.53 4.09 5.68
CA VAL A 234 -11.13 3.63 5.58
C VAL A 234 -11.08 2.10 5.53
N ARG A 235 -10.27 1.53 4.64
CA ARG A 235 -10.40 0.12 4.21
C ARG A 235 -10.13 -0.91 5.31
N GLY A 236 -9.28 -0.60 6.28
CA GLY A 236 -8.96 -1.50 7.38
C GLY A 236 -7.48 -1.46 7.77
N ILE A 237 -6.94 -2.63 8.14
CA ILE A 237 -5.55 -2.80 8.59
C ILE A 237 -4.84 -3.87 7.75
N LEU A 238 -3.63 -3.55 7.30
CA LEU A 238 -2.62 -4.50 6.83
C LEU A 238 -1.68 -4.83 7.98
N THR A 239 -1.32 -6.10 8.13
CA THR A 239 -0.29 -6.50 9.08
C THR A 239 0.74 -7.42 8.47
N ASP A 240 1.98 -7.26 8.91
CA ASP A 240 3.09 -8.16 8.59
C ASP A 240 3.60 -8.83 9.88
N SER A 241 3.65 -10.16 9.96
CA SER A 241 3.10 -11.17 9.04
C SER A 241 2.00 -12.00 9.68
N ILE A 242 1.23 -12.74 8.86
CA ILE A 242 0.31 -13.77 9.36
C ILE A 242 1.09 -14.79 10.20
N ASP A 243 2.26 -15.23 9.71
CA ASP A 243 3.10 -16.19 10.39
C ASP A 243 3.52 -15.67 11.77
N ASP A 244 4.02 -14.45 11.85
CA ASP A 244 4.48 -13.86 13.12
C ASP A 244 3.33 -13.72 14.14
N ASP A 245 2.15 -13.26 13.70
CA ASP A 245 0.98 -13.23 14.58
C ASP A 245 0.61 -14.63 15.08
N GLN A 246 0.60 -15.63 14.20
CA GLN A 246 0.29 -17.01 14.58
C GLN A 246 1.31 -17.61 15.54
N HIS A 247 2.61 -17.36 15.35
CA HIS A 247 3.65 -17.79 16.29
C HIS A 247 3.46 -17.17 17.69
N GLN A 248 2.85 -15.99 17.76
CA GLN A 248 2.53 -15.29 19.01
C GLN A 248 1.09 -15.57 19.52
N GLY A 249 0.41 -16.57 18.97
CA GLY A 249 -0.91 -17.03 19.41
C GLY A 249 -2.11 -16.37 18.71
N GLY A 250 -1.89 -15.60 17.64
CA GLY A 250 -2.96 -15.02 16.81
C GLY A 250 -3.71 -13.85 17.47
N ASN A 251 -3.08 -13.20 18.45
CA ASN A 251 -3.71 -12.17 19.28
C ASN A 251 -4.01 -10.90 18.50
N PHE A 252 -3.13 -10.50 17.56
CA PHE A 252 -3.33 -9.30 16.75
C PHE A 252 -4.54 -9.48 15.86
N PHE A 253 -4.57 -10.55 15.05
CA PHE A 253 -5.70 -10.83 14.16
C PHE A 253 -7.02 -10.92 14.92
N THR A 254 -7.06 -11.69 16.02
CA THR A 254 -8.30 -11.90 16.78
C THR A 254 -8.83 -10.59 17.38
N SER A 255 -7.94 -9.77 17.94
CA SER A 255 -8.32 -8.49 18.58
C SER A 255 -8.76 -7.44 17.56
N ILE A 256 -8.03 -7.32 16.45
CA ILE A 256 -8.35 -6.35 15.39
C ILE A 256 -9.60 -6.75 14.63
N LYS A 257 -9.76 -8.03 14.28
CA LYS A 257 -10.98 -8.52 13.60
C LYS A 257 -12.22 -8.22 14.43
N SER A 258 -12.22 -8.59 15.71
CA SER A 258 -13.35 -8.36 16.62
C SER A 258 -13.69 -6.87 16.69
N PHE A 259 -12.69 -6.00 16.79
CA PHE A 259 -12.89 -4.55 16.79
C PHE A 259 -13.46 -4.02 15.46
N LEU A 260 -12.91 -4.43 14.31
CA LEU A 260 -13.38 -3.97 13.00
C LEU A 260 -14.84 -4.38 12.73
N GLU A 261 -15.30 -5.52 13.27
CA GLU A 261 -16.70 -5.96 13.20
C GLU A 261 -17.67 -5.10 14.04
N THR A 262 -17.16 -4.18 14.89
CA THR A 262 -17.97 -3.24 15.69
C THR A 262 -18.14 -1.85 15.07
N LEU A 263 -17.43 -1.56 13.98
CA LEU A 263 -17.47 -0.28 13.26
C LEU A 263 -18.62 -0.26 12.25
#